data_AF-A0A4Q0VLH7-F1
#
_entry.id   AF-A0A4Q0VLH7-F1
#
_cell.length_a   1.000
_cell.length_b   1.000
_cell.length_c   1.000
_cell.angle_alpha   90.00
_cell.angle_beta   90.00
_cell.angle_gamma   90.00
#
_symmetry.space_group_name_H-M   'P 1'
#
loop_
_entity.id
_entity.type
_entity.pdbx_description
1 polymer ?
#
loop_
_entity_poly.entity_id
_entity_poly.type
_entity_poly.pdbx_seq_one_letter_code
_entity_poly.pdbx_strand_id
1 'polypeptide(L)' 'QDIAKFVRNLNNRPRKVLGWKTPSEVFFGKKLHLI' A
#
# COMPACT_ATOMS: atom_id res chain seq x y z
N GLN A 1 2.69 15.89 12.32
CA GLN A 1 3.44 14.64 12.02
C GLN A 1 2.58 13.65 11.22
N ASP A 2 1.64 14.14 10.41
CA ASP A 2 0.46 13.33 10.05
C ASP A 2 0.43 12.92 8.58
N ILE A 3 1.04 13.73 7.70
CA ILE A 3 1.06 13.48 6.26
C ILE A 3 1.83 12.19 5.96
N ALA A 4 3.02 12.00 6.56
CA ALA A 4 3.82 10.80 6.33
C ALA A 4 3.10 9.52 6.78
N LYS A 5 2.39 9.56 7.92
CA LYS A 5 1.58 8.45 8.41
C LYS A 5 0.39 8.18 7.48
N PHE A 6 -0.29 9.23 7.05
CA PHE A 6 -1.40 9.13 6.11
C PHE A 6 -0.96 8.52 4.77
N VAL A 7 0.14 9.01 4.18
CA VAL A 7 0.71 8.49 2.93
C VAL A 7 1.09 7.02 3.07
N ARG A 8 1.75 6.65 4.17
CA ARG A 8 2.09 5.24 4.45
C ARG A 8 0.85 4.35 4.51
N ASN A 9 -0.18 4.77 5.25
CA ASN A 9 -1.42 4.04 5.36
C ASN A 9 -2.14 3.94 4.01
N LEU A 10 -2.13 5.02 3.21
CA LEU A 10 -2.75 5.06 1.89
C LEU A 10 -2.10 4.06 0.93
N ASN A 11 -0.77 4.05 0.89
CA ASN A 11 0.01 3.26 -0.04
C ASN A 11 0.09 1.77 0.34
N ASN A 12 -0.09 1.45 1.62
CA ASN A 12 -0.09 0.06 2.12
C ASN A 12 -1.49 -0.50 2.36
N ARG A 13 -2.55 0.18 1.91
CA ARG A 13 -3.93 -0.29 2.03
C ARG A 13 -4.35 -1.15 0.82
N PRO A 14 -4.77 -2.41 1.01
CA PRO A 14 -5.36 -3.24 -0.04
C PRO A 14 -6.54 -2.57 -0.74
N ARG A 15 -6.59 -2.61 -2.07
CA ARG A 15 -7.69 -2.05 -2.87
C ARG A 15 -8.36 -3.11 -3.72
N LYS A 16 -9.69 -3.22 -3.65
CA LYS A 16 -10.47 -4.18 -4.45
C LYS A 16 -10.20 -4.06 -5.96
N VAL A 17 -10.07 -2.83 -6.47
CA VAL A 17 -9.76 -2.55 -7.88
C VAL A 17 -8.38 -3.05 -8.33
N LEU A 18 -7.44 -3.23 -7.39
CA LEU A 18 -6.10 -3.76 -7.65
C LEU A 18 -6.00 -5.27 -7.40
N GLY A 19 -7.14 -5.98 -7.37
CA GLY A 19 -7.17 -7.40 -7.00
C GLY A 19 -6.74 -7.63 -5.55
N TRP A 20 -7.11 -6.72 -4.64
CA TRP A 20 -6.72 -6.69 -3.24
C TRP A 20 -5.22 -6.49 -2.97
N LYS A 21 -4.43 -6.08 -3.97
CA LYS A 21 -3.06 -5.58 -3.77
C LYS A 21 -3.06 -4.16 -3.22
N THR A 22 -1.98 -3.76 -2.56
CA THR A 22 -1.74 -2.37 -2.14
C THR A 22 -1.14 -1.55 -3.29
N PRO A 23 -1.33 -0.21 -3.31
CA PRO A 23 -0.65 0.65 -4.27
C PRO A 23 0.87 0.44 -4.35
N SER A 24 1.53 0.27 -3.21
CA SER A 24 2.96 -0.03 -3.15
C SER A 24 3.32 -1.36 -3.84
N GLU A 25 2.54 -2.42 -3.62
CA GLU A 25 2.81 -3.72 -4.26
C GLU A 25 2.69 -3.66 -5.79
N VAL A 26 1.72 -2.88 -6.28
CA VAL A 26 1.55 -2.68 -7.73
C VAL A 26 2.72 -1.86 -8.30
N PHE A 27 3.12 -0.78 -7.63
CA PHE A 27 4.19 0.09 -8.09
C PHE A 27 5.56 -0.61 -8.09
N PHE A 28 5.89 -1.33 -7.02
CA PHE A 28 7.19 -2.00 -6.89
C PHE A 28 7.25 -3.41 -7.48
N GLY A 29 6.10 -3.98 -7.90
CA GLY A 29 6.03 -5.34 -8.43
C GLY A 29 6.42 -6.43 -7.41
N LYS A 30 6.40 -6.11 -6.11
CA LYS A 30 6.83 -6.98 -5.01
C LYS A 30 5.74 -7.09 -3.96
N LYS A 31 5.55 -8.28 -3.40
CA LYS A 31 4.62 -8.50 -2.29
C LYS A 31 5.19 -7.85 -1.02
N LEU A 32 4.39 -7.04 -0.34
CA LEU A 32 4.79 -6.41 0.92
C LEU A 32 4.50 -7.38 2.06
N HIS A 33 5.54 -7.93 2.69
CA HIS A 33 5.40 -8.63 3.96
C HIS A 33 5.24 -7.59 5.06
N LEU A 34 3.99 -7.27 5.39
CA LEU A 34 3.66 -6.44 6.54
C LEU A 34 3.78 -7.36 7.77
N ILE A 35 4.91 -7.26 8.49
CA ILE A 35 5.12 -7.88 9.81
C ILE A 35 4.39 -7.04 10.87
#